data_AF-A0A5S9MI24-F1
#
_entry.id   AF-A0A5S9MI24-F1
#
_cell.length_a   1.000
_cell.length_b   1.000
_cell.length_c   1.000
_cell.angle_alpha   90.00
_cell.angle_beta   90.00
_cell.angle_gamma   90.00
#
_symmetry.space_group_name_H-M   'P 1'
#
loop_
_entity.id
_entity.type
_entity.pdbx_description
1 polymer ?
#
loop_
_entity_poly.entity_id
_entity_poly.type
_entity_poly.pdbx_seq_one_letter_code
_entity_poly.pdbx_strand_id
1 'polypeptide(L)'
;MTQQIRTFFKNMPVSVLLTHSERIIWGDVYYRGFYMAFRTTMLAAMLTMCITMLIGSALGLMAGFFRGKTDGVLMRLCDVMLSFPAEVMILAVVGILGPGLFNIILANVLAKWAWYTRMIRSSVLQYANEPSVQFAKVSGGTSFYILRRHLFPRISGEMAVFDT
;
A
#
# COMPACT_ATOMS: atom_id res chain seq x y z
N MET A 1 43.81 32.59 4.02
CA MET A 1 43.57 31.14 4.22
C MET A 1 43.40 30.36 2.92
N THR A 2 42.79 30.92 1.87
CA THR A 2 42.46 30.23 0.61
C THR A 2 43.67 29.81 -0.25
N GLN A 3 44.80 30.50 -0.12
CA GLN A 3 46.04 30.17 -0.85
C GLN A 3 46.69 28.87 -0.34
N GLN A 4 46.79 28.68 0.98
CA GLN A 4 47.43 27.47 1.55
C GLN A 4 46.68 26.16 1.23
N ILE A 5 45.34 26.18 1.21
CA ILE A 5 44.54 24.99 0.88
C ILE A 5 44.77 24.56 -0.57
N ARG A 6 44.88 25.51 -1.50
CA ARG A 6 45.12 25.22 -2.92
C ARG A 6 46.52 24.65 -3.17
N THR A 7 47.54 25.12 -2.44
CA THR A 7 48.90 24.55 -2.50
C THR A 7 48.96 23.16 -1.87
N PHE A 8 48.19 22.90 -0.81
CA PHE A 8 48.10 21.60 -0.16
C PHE A 8 47.51 20.52 -1.09
N PHE A 9 46.43 20.83 -1.81
CA PHE A 9 45.85 19.93 -2.81
C PHE A 9 46.76 19.70 -4.02
N LYS A 10 47.57 20.69 -4.42
CA LYS A 10 48.50 20.59 -5.56
C LYS A 10 49.68 19.64 -5.29
N ASN A 11 50.06 19.46 -4.03
CA ASN A 11 51.19 18.63 -3.62
C ASN A 11 50.79 17.20 -3.23
N MET A 12 49.51 16.82 -3.33
CA MET A 12 49.08 15.45 -3.07
C MET A 12 49.38 14.54 -4.27
N PRO A 13 49.78 13.28 -4.03
CA PRO A 13 49.89 12.30 -5.11
C PRO A 13 48.51 12.06 -5.74
N VAL A 14 48.47 11.92 -7.07
CA VAL A 14 47.23 11.81 -7.87
C VAL A 14 46.32 10.68 -7.38
N SER A 15 46.89 9.59 -6.85
CA SER A 15 46.14 8.48 -6.24
C SER A 15 45.28 8.91 -5.04
N VAL A 16 45.76 9.84 -4.22
CA VAL A 16 45.02 10.37 -3.05
C VAL A 16 43.88 11.28 -3.50
N LEU A 17 44.09 12.08 -4.56
CA LEU A 17 43.05 12.94 -5.13
C LEU A 17 41.91 12.13 -5.77
N LEU A 18 42.23 11.06 -6.50
CA LEU A 18 41.23 10.15 -7.07
C LEU A 18 40.42 9.46 -5.97
N THR A 19 41.10 8.94 -4.94
CA THR A 19 40.42 8.26 -3.81
C THR A 19 39.53 9.20 -2.99
N HIS A 20 39.92 10.48 -2.86
CA HIS A 20 39.09 11.50 -2.18
C HIS A 20 37.90 11.92 -3.04
N SER A 21 38.12 12.14 -4.34
CA SER A 21 37.05 12.50 -5.28
C SER A 21 36.01 11.39 -5.37
N GLU A 22 36.42 10.13 -5.49
CA GLU A 22 35.51 8.99 -5.49
C GLU A 22 34.69 8.94 -4.20
N ARG A 23 35.32 9.07 -3.03
CA ARG A 23 34.59 9.08 -1.74
C ARG A 23 33.54 10.17 -1.64
N ILE A 24 33.83 11.38 -2.12
CA ILE A 24 32.89 12.51 -2.09
C ILE A 24 31.74 12.25 -3.07
N ILE A 25 32.04 11.81 -4.30
CA ILE A 25 31.02 11.50 -5.32
C ILE A 25 30.09 10.39 -4.84
N TRP A 26 30.64 9.30 -4.30
CA TRP A 26 29.83 8.22 -3.74
C TRP A 26 28.96 8.74 -2.59
N GLY A 27 29.53 9.50 -1.65
CA GLY A 27 28.77 10.12 -0.56
C GLY A 27 27.57 10.91 -1.08
N ASP A 28 27.79 11.89 -1.96
CA ASP A 28 26.74 12.76 -2.47
C ASP A 28 25.67 12.01 -3.27
N VAL A 29 26.07 11.03 -4.09
CA VAL A 29 25.14 10.22 -4.88
C VAL A 29 24.30 9.30 -3.98
N TYR A 30 24.91 8.66 -2.98
CA TYR A 30 24.18 7.81 -2.03
C TYR A 30 23.20 8.62 -1.19
N TYR A 31 23.64 9.72 -0.57
CA TYR A 31 22.76 10.54 0.28
C TYR A 31 21.61 11.16 -0.52
N ARG A 32 21.88 11.70 -1.71
CA ARG A 32 20.88 12.37 -2.54
C ARG A 32 19.93 11.38 -3.21
N GLY A 33 20.47 10.25 -3.70
CA GLY A 33 19.68 9.17 -4.28
C GLY A 33 18.75 8.53 -3.26
N PHE A 34 19.26 8.23 -2.05
CA PHE A 34 18.46 7.69 -0.96
C PHE A 34 17.35 8.66 -0.54
N TYR A 35 17.67 9.95 -0.35
CA TYR A 35 16.67 10.94 0.06
C TYR A 35 15.56 11.14 -0.98
N MET A 36 15.92 11.20 -2.27
CA MET A 36 14.93 11.31 -3.34
C MET A 36 14.06 10.05 -3.46
N ALA A 37 14.68 8.86 -3.41
CA ALA A 37 13.97 7.58 -3.48
C ALA A 37 13.04 7.36 -2.28
N PHE A 38 13.48 7.74 -1.08
CA PHE A 38 12.67 7.61 0.14
C PHE A 38 11.39 8.45 0.05
N ARG A 39 11.49 9.71 -0.41
CA ARG A 39 10.34 10.61 -0.56
C ARG A 39 9.35 10.12 -1.60
N THR A 40 9.82 9.71 -2.77
CA THR A 40 8.93 9.26 -3.86
C THR A 40 8.27 7.92 -3.52
N THR A 41 9.02 7.00 -2.92
CA THR A 41 8.50 5.68 -2.55
C THR A 41 7.49 5.76 -1.41
N MET A 42 7.76 6.55 -0.35
CA MET A 42 6.79 6.73 0.74
C MET A 42 5.49 7.37 0.24
N LEU A 43 5.57 8.46 -0.54
CA LEU A 43 4.38 9.13 -1.05
C LEU A 43 3.57 8.22 -1.99
N ALA A 44 4.24 7.51 -2.90
CA ALA A 44 3.58 6.59 -3.81
C ALA A 44 2.92 5.42 -3.07
N ALA A 45 3.60 4.83 -2.08
CA ALA A 45 3.07 3.75 -1.26
C ALA A 45 1.82 4.21 -0.50
N MET A 46 1.89 5.35 0.21
CA MET A 46 0.76 5.91 0.95
C MET A 46 -0.46 6.19 0.05
N LEU A 47 -0.25 6.80 -1.12
CA LEU A 47 -1.34 7.08 -2.05
C LEU A 47 -1.98 5.79 -2.57
N THR A 48 -1.15 4.82 -2.96
CA THR A 48 -1.60 3.52 -3.45
C THR A 48 -2.43 2.79 -2.40
N MET A 49 -1.96 2.78 -1.15
CA MET A 49 -2.64 2.15 -0.02
C MET A 49 -4.00 2.79 0.22
N CYS A 50 -4.06 4.11 0.36
CA CYS A 50 -5.32 4.83 0.55
C CYS A 50 -6.36 4.49 -0.54
N ILE A 51 -5.93 4.50 -1.82
CA ILE A 51 -6.82 4.21 -2.95
C ILE A 51 -7.28 2.75 -2.93
N THR A 52 -6.35 1.81 -2.77
CA THR A 52 -6.64 0.37 -2.75
C THR A 52 -7.57 0.02 -1.59
N MET A 53 -7.33 0.61 -0.43
CA MET A 53 -8.11 0.43 0.78
C MET A 53 -9.55 0.95 0.62
N LEU A 54 -9.72 2.13 0.02
CA LEU A 54 -11.05 2.69 -0.27
C LEU A 54 -11.84 1.80 -1.23
N ILE A 55 -11.20 1.33 -2.30
CA ILE A 55 -11.84 0.46 -3.30
C ILE A 55 -12.16 -0.91 -2.69
N GLY A 56 -11.18 -1.53 -2.03
CA GLY A 56 -11.30 -2.82 -1.38
C GLY A 56 -12.35 -2.83 -0.28
N SER A 57 -12.47 -1.74 0.48
CA SER A 57 -13.52 -1.57 1.51
C SER A 57 -14.89 -1.36 0.93
N ALA A 58 -15.06 -0.53 -0.09
CA ALA A 58 -16.35 -0.39 -0.77
C ALA A 58 -16.84 -1.75 -1.30
N LEU A 59 -15.98 -2.49 -1.99
CA LEU A 59 -16.31 -3.80 -2.55
C LEU A 59 -16.52 -4.87 -1.46
N GLY A 60 -15.70 -4.88 -0.40
CA GLY A 60 -15.82 -5.82 0.72
C GLY A 60 -17.10 -5.60 1.54
N LEU A 61 -17.49 -4.34 1.75
CA LEU A 61 -18.76 -4.01 2.38
C LEU A 61 -19.94 -4.43 1.50
N MET A 62 -19.90 -4.16 0.19
CA MET A 62 -20.93 -4.63 -0.74
C MET A 62 -21.06 -6.16 -0.69
N ALA A 63 -19.95 -6.89 -0.74
CA ALA A 63 -19.96 -8.35 -0.63
C ALA A 63 -20.58 -8.84 0.69
N GLY A 64 -20.15 -8.24 1.81
CA GLY A 64 -20.65 -8.58 3.15
C GLY A 64 -22.13 -8.26 3.36
N PHE A 65 -22.66 -7.21 2.72
CA PHE A 65 -24.07 -6.84 2.82
C PHE A 65 -24.99 -7.72 1.99
N PHE A 66 -24.61 -8.00 0.74
CA PHE A 66 -25.52 -8.65 -0.20
C PHE A 66 -25.68 -10.16 0.05
N ARG A 67 -24.84 -10.80 0.89
CA ARG A 67 -24.98 -12.14 1.50
C ARG A 67 -25.73 -13.17 0.63
N GLY A 68 -25.45 -13.18 -0.68
CA GLY A 68 -26.31 -13.80 -1.69
C GLY A 68 -25.53 -14.22 -2.94
N LYS A 69 -26.20 -14.47 -4.07
CA LYS A 69 -25.56 -14.99 -5.29
C LYS A 69 -24.46 -14.07 -5.85
N THR A 70 -24.61 -12.76 -5.71
CA THR A 70 -23.61 -11.75 -6.14
C THR A 70 -22.33 -11.82 -5.32
N ASP A 71 -22.44 -12.07 -4.02
CA ASP A 71 -21.30 -12.27 -3.11
C ASP A 71 -20.49 -13.52 -3.50
N GLY A 72 -21.17 -14.61 -3.89
CA GLY A 72 -20.51 -15.83 -4.36
C GLY A 72 -19.75 -15.67 -5.68
N VAL A 73 -20.25 -14.82 -6.60
CA VAL A 73 -19.53 -14.50 -7.85
C VAL A 73 -18.32 -13.61 -7.57
N LEU A 74 -18.49 -12.59 -6.72
CA LEU A 74 -17.41 -11.67 -6.37
C LEU A 74 -16.26 -12.39 -5.67
N MET A 75 -16.53 -13.25 -4.68
CA MET A 75 -15.45 -14.00 -4.04
C MET A 75 -14.77 -14.99 -4.97
N ARG A 76 -15.50 -15.59 -5.94
CA ARG A 76 -14.85 -16.43 -6.94
C ARG A 76 -13.87 -15.64 -7.80
N LEU A 77 -14.21 -14.42 -8.18
CA LEU A 77 -13.25 -13.53 -8.86
C LEU A 77 -12.05 -13.21 -7.96
N CYS A 78 -12.29 -12.93 -6.67
CA CYS A 78 -11.21 -12.71 -5.71
C CYS A 78 -10.32 -13.95 -5.55
N ASP A 79 -10.88 -15.14 -5.47
CA ASP A 79 -10.14 -16.39 -5.31
C ASP A 79 -9.28 -16.69 -6.55
N VAL A 80 -9.77 -16.41 -7.75
CA VAL A 80 -8.97 -16.50 -9.00
C VAL A 80 -7.80 -15.52 -8.97
N MET A 81 -8.02 -14.28 -8.54
CA MET A 81 -6.95 -13.27 -8.43
C MET A 81 -5.93 -13.65 -7.36
N LEU A 82 -6.37 -14.14 -6.20
CA LEU A 82 -5.52 -14.55 -5.07
C LEU A 82 -4.74 -15.84 -5.34
N SER A 83 -5.14 -16.62 -6.37
CA SER A 83 -4.40 -17.81 -6.78
C SER A 83 -3.05 -17.48 -7.41
N PHE A 84 -2.89 -16.25 -7.93
CA PHE A 84 -1.61 -15.76 -8.45
C PHE A 84 -0.91 -14.89 -7.41
N PRO A 85 0.43 -15.00 -7.26
CA PRO A 85 1.18 -14.10 -6.41
C PRO A 85 0.99 -12.65 -6.89
N ALA A 86 0.55 -11.76 -6.00
CA ALA A 86 0.23 -10.37 -6.35
C ALA A 86 1.40 -9.65 -7.03
N GLU A 87 2.63 -9.92 -6.59
CA GLU A 87 3.85 -9.33 -7.15
C GLU A 87 4.06 -9.69 -8.63
N VAL A 88 3.75 -10.94 -9.01
CA VAL A 88 3.85 -11.38 -10.41
C VAL A 88 2.83 -10.63 -11.27
N MET A 89 1.61 -10.42 -10.76
CA MET A 89 0.58 -9.70 -11.48
C MET A 89 0.93 -8.21 -11.64
N ILE A 90 1.50 -7.59 -10.61
CA ILE A 90 1.99 -6.21 -10.69
C ILE A 90 3.06 -6.08 -11.77
N LEU A 91 4.06 -6.97 -11.78
CA LEU A 91 5.11 -6.96 -12.79
C LEU A 91 4.57 -7.18 -14.20
N ALA A 92 3.60 -8.08 -14.38
CA ALA A 92 2.96 -8.32 -15.66
C ALA A 92 2.22 -7.06 -16.18
N VAL A 93 1.43 -6.41 -15.32
CA VAL A 93 0.68 -5.20 -15.68
C VAL A 93 1.64 -4.04 -15.99
N VAL A 94 2.66 -3.82 -15.15
CA VAL A 94 3.67 -2.78 -15.38
C VAL A 94 4.47 -3.05 -16.65
N GLY A 95 4.79 -4.33 -16.94
CA GLY A 95 5.48 -4.73 -18.16
C GLY A 95 4.68 -4.41 -19.44
N ILE A 96 3.35 -4.50 -19.39
CA ILE A 96 2.46 -4.19 -20.52
C ILE A 96 2.24 -2.67 -20.65
N LEU A 97 1.95 -1.98 -19.55
CA LEU A 97 1.63 -0.55 -19.55
C LEU A 97 2.86 0.35 -19.66
N GLY A 98 4.05 -0.20 -19.40
CA GLY A 98 5.32 0.53 -19.38
C GLY A 98 5.63 1.16 -18.01
N PRO A 99 6.89 1.60 -17.83
CA PRO A 99 7.35 2.15 -16.56
C PRO A 99 6.72 3.51 -16.28
N GLY A 100 6.13 3.66 -15.09
CA GLY A 100 5.57 4.93 -14.62
C GLY A 100 4.94 4.79 -13.25
N LEU A 101 5.02 5.84 -12.43
CA LEU A 101 4.45 5.85 -11.07
C LEU A 101 2.96 5.50 -11.11
N PHE A 102 2.19 6.15 -12.00
CA PHE A 102 0.76 5.89 -12.13
C PHE A 102 0.44 4.44 -12.50
N ASN A 103 1.22 3.83 -13.41
CA ASN A 103 1.01 2.45 -13.84
C ASN A 103 1.31 1.46 -12.70
N ILE A 104 2.36 1.73 -11.90
CA ILE A 104 2.70 0.94 -10.73
C ILE A 104 1.57 1.01 -9.68
N ILE A 105 1.04 2.22 -9.42
CA ILE A 105 -0.08 2.42 -8.50
C ILE A 105 -1.30 1.62 -8.99
N LEU A 106 -1.67 1.76 -10.26
CA LEU A 106 -2.82 1.08 -10.85
C LEU A 106 -2.66 -0.45 -10.79
N ALA A 107 -1.46 -0.95 -11.12
CA ALA A 107 -1.14 -2.36 -11.04
C ALA A 107 -1.25 -2.91 -9.61
N ASN A 108 -0.77 -2.15 -8.60
CA ASN A 108 -0.89 -2.53 -7.20
C ASN A 108 -2.36 -2.59 -6.76
N VAL A 109 -3.16 -1.58 -7.13
CA VAL A 109 -4.59 -1.53 -6.81
C VAL A 109 -5.31 -2.75 -7.39
N LEU A 110 -5.08 -3.04 -8.68
CA LEU A 110 -5.65 -4.19 -9.38
C LEU A 110 -5.18 -5.54 -8.84
N ALA A 111 -4.00 -5.60 -8.21
CA ALA A 111 -3.51 -6.81 -7.59
C ALA A 111 -4.04 -7.03 -6.17
N LYS A 112 -4.06 -5.97 -5.37
CA LYS A 112 -4.34 -6.09 -3.93
C LYS A 112 -5.80 -5.92 -3.56
N TRP A 113 -6.65 -5.35 -4.43
CA TRP A 113 -8.08 -5.13 -4.09
C TRP A 113 -8.79 -6.41 -3.61
N ALA A 114 -8.53 -7.55 -4.25
CA ALA A 114 -9.15 -8.84 -3.90
C ALA A 114 -8.80 -9.28 -2.46
N TRP A 115 -7.56 -9.04 -2.04
CA TRP A 115 -7.10 -9.35 -0.69
C TRP A 115 -7.82 -8.47 0.34
N TYR A 116 -7.86 -7.15 0.12
CA TYR A 116 -8.58 -6.22 1.01
C TYR A 116 -10.09 -6.51 1.06
N THR A 117 -10.72 -6.82 -0.08
CA THR A 117 -12.15 -7.19 -0.15
C THR A 117 -12.44 -8.42 0.70
N ARG A 118 -11.61 -9.47 0.62
CA ARG A 118 -11.75 -10.69 1.43
C ARG A 118 -11.54 -10.43 2.92
N MET A 119 -10.52 -9.64 3.26
CA MET A 119 -10.23 -9.26 4.64
C MET A 119 -11.42 -8.55 5.27
N ILE A 120 -11.96 -7.55 4.60
CA ILE A 120 -13.08 -6.75 5.09
C ILE A 120 -14.36 -7.58 5.15
N ARG A 121 -14.59 -8.45 4.17
CA ARG A 121 -15.69 -9.43 4.25
C ARG A 121 -15.54 -10.30 5.51
N SER A 122 -14.35 -10.80 5.81
CA SER A 122 -14.10 -11.62 7.01
C SER A 122 -14.39 -10.82 8.28
N SER A 123 -13.87 -9.59 8.38
CA SER A 123 -14.17 -8.69 9.51
C SER A 123 -15.68 -8.46 9.63
N VAL A 124 -16.39 -8.16 8.54
CA VAL A 124 -17.86 -7.96 8.53
C VAL A 124 -18.61 -9.20 9.02
N LEU A 125 -18.19 -10.39 8.63
CA LEU A 125 -18.77 -11.65 9.09
C LEU A 125 -18.50 -11.90 10.58
N GLN A 126 -17.31 -11.57 11.07
CA GLN A 126 -16.99 -11.66 12.50
C GLN A 126 -17.86 -10.69 13.31
N TYR A 127 -17.94 -9.43 12.90
CA TYR A 127 -18.77 -8.41 13.55
C TYR A 127 -20.26 -8.75 13.53
N ALA A 128 -20.74 -9.38 12.45
CA ALA A 128 -22.13 -9.81 12.35
C ALA A 128 -22.50 -10.89 13.38
N ASN A 129 -21.53 -11.62 13.95
CA ASN A 129 -21.73 -12.65 14.96
C ASN A 129 -21.46 -12.15 16.39
N GLU A 130 -21.01 -10.90 16.57
CA GLU A 130 -20.66 -10.36 17.88
C GLU A 130 -21.92 -10.01 18.68
N PRO A 131 -21.98 -10.31 20.01
CA PRO A 131 -23.18 -10.10 20.82
C PRO A 131 -23.70 -8.67 20.76
N SER A 132 -22.79 -7.68 20.72
CA SER A 132 -23.08 -6.26 20.61
C SER A 132 -23.93 -5.90 19.39
N VAL A 133 -23.71 -6.59 18.26
CA VAL A 133 -24.48 -6.39 17.03
C VAL A 133 -25.80 -7.15 17.06
N GLN A 134 -25.84 -8.31 17.72
CA GLN A 134 -27.10 -9.05 17.90
C GLN A 134 -28.09 -8.25 18.74
N PHE A 135 -27.68 -7.66 19.87
CA PHE A 135 -28.54 -6.79 20.68
C PHE A 135 -29.06 -5.59 19.88
N ALA A 136 -28.19 -4.92 19.10
CA ALA A 136 -28.57 -3.80 18.25
C ALA A 136 -29.58 -4.18 17.15
N LYS A 137 -29.54 -5.41 16.63
CA LYS A 137 -30.54 -5.93 15.68
C LYS A 137 -31.90 -6.18 16.35
N VAL A 138 -31.92 -6.74 17.57
CA VAL A 138 -33.19 -6.95 18.30
C VAL A 138 -33.83 -5.60 18.66
N SER A 139 -33.03 -4.56 18.87
CA SER A 139 -33.49 -3.17 19.07
C SER A 139 -33.98 -2.47 17.79
N GLY A 140 -34.07 -3.15 16.64
CA GLY A 140 -34.59 -2.58 15.39
C GLY A 140 -33.57 -1.82 14.53
N GLY A 141 -32.28 -1.93 14.83
CA GLY A 141 -31.22 -1.28 14.05
C GLY A 141 -31.04 -1.90 12.66
N THR A 142 -31.17 -1.09 11.60
CA THR A 142 -30.88 -1.53 10.23
C THR A 142 -29.41 -1.93 10.08
N SER A 143 -29.13 -3.04 9.36
CA SER A 143 -27.75 -3.54 9.13
C SER A 143 -26.81 -2.45 8.58
N PHE A 144 -27.33 -1.51 7.79
CA PHE A 144 -26.56 -0.37 7.24
C PHE A 144 -26.13 0.63 8.32
N TYR A 145 -26.98 0.90 9.30
CA TYR A 145 -26.68 1.82 10.40
C TYR A 145 -25.60 1.25 11.32
N ILE A 146 -25.71 -0.03 11.68
CA ILE A 146 -24.74 -0.74 12.53
C ILE A 146 -23.36 -0.76 11.84
N LEU A 147 -23.33 -1.03 10.54
CA LEU A 147 -22.08 -1.14 9.81
C LEU A 147 -21.37 0.22 9.61
N ARG A 148 -22.12 1.31 9.33
CA ARG A 148 -21.49 2.63 9.20
C ARG A 148 -21.09 3.24 10.54
N ARG A 149 -21.84 2.97 11.62
CA ARG A 149 -21.63 3.60 12.94
C ARG A 149 -20.69 2.79 13.84
N HIS A 150 -20.60 1.47 13.68
CA HIS A 150 -19.78 0.61 14.54
C HIS A 150 -18.62 -0.09 13.80
N LEU A 151 -18.80 -0.51 12.53
CA LEU A 151 -17.72 -1.15 11.79
C LEU A 151 -16.72 -0.17 11.21
N PHE A 152 -17.17 0.97 10.66
CA PHE A 152 -16.28 1.96 10.05
C PHE A 152 -15.09 2.39 10.95
N PRO A 153 -15.30 2.76 12.24
CA PRO A 153 -14.18 3.11 13.13
C PRO A 153 -13.30 1.91 13.54
N ARG A 154 -13.82 0.68 13.50
CA ARG A 154 -13.07 -0.54 13.87
C ARG A 154 -12.24 -1.05 12.70
N ILE A 155 -12.79 -1.05 11.49
CA ILE A 155 -12.08 -1.38 10.25
C ILE A 155 -10.95 -0.38 10.02
N SER A 156 -11.15 0.93 10.25
CA SER A 156 -10.04 1.90 10.13
C SER A 156 -8.90 1.61 11.11
N GLY A 157 -9.21 1.07 12.30
CA GLY A 157 -8.20 0.62 13.26
C GLY A 157 -7.48 -0.65 12.84
N GLU A 158 -8.21 -1.70 12.41
CA GLU A 158 -7.63 -2.94 11.87
C GLU A 158 -6.73 -2.66 10.66
N MET A 159 -7.17 -1.82 9.72
CA MET A 159 -6.40 -1.48 8.53
C MET A 159 -5.11 -0.74 8.87
N ALA A 160 -5.13 0.16 9.86
CA ALA A 160 -3.92 0.86 10.31
C ALA A 160 -2.89 -0.11 10.92
N VAL A 161 -3.35 -1.17 11.59
CA VAL A 161 -2.47 -2.18 12.19
C VAL A 161 -1.91 -3.15 11.13
N PHE A 162 -2.71 -3.57 10.15
CA PHE A 162 -2.25 -4.50 9.10
C PHE A 162 -1.19 -3.90 8.18
N ASP A 163 -1.13 -2.56 8.10
CA ASP A 163 -0.17 -1.82 7.28
C ASP A 163 1.09 -1.37 8.05
N THR A 164 1.23 -1.78 9.31
CA THR A 164 2.41 -1.50 10.18
C THR A 164 3.34 -2.71 10.24
#